data_AF-A0A2U1LGT0-F1
#
_entry.id   AF-A0A2U1LGT0-F1
#
_cell.length_a   1.000
_cell.length_b   1.000
_cell.length_c   1.000
_cell.angle_alpha   90.00
_cell.angle_beta   90.00
_cell.angle_gamma   90.00
#
_symmetry.space_group_name_H-M   'P 1'
#
loop_
_entity.id
_entity.type
_entity.pdbx_description
1 polymer ?
#
loop_
_entity_poly.entity_id
_entity_poly.type
_entity_poly.pdbx_seq_one_letter_code
_entity_poly.pdbx_strand_id
1 'polypeptide(L)'
;MEASLTLTKSLIKPTNLHLLHKYQPSLTTINNPFAQFARISSDQTEKSFIWKFVNNADGAKFGYGDRDKGCAVTVVVLGWLGSKQKHLRRYAEMYNVVGANAVTFAVSVDNVIGFDLGRKLERRVEDLCQEVVEWVEKKEEGGRERVVMFHTFSNTGWLAYGSILNILQGRNELLEKIIGCVVDSGGVPELDPKIWAAGFATAILKKQNSAVNASSEAGELQNGVKNINTDEKEPKFMEVLLLTLFEKFFTYFLQLPDVKTRLKNVTTNLSENQPDLPQLYLYSTADKVIPFQKIESFANHQKKLGRKVTTFDFKSSPHVDHYRTFPDAYRSLIESFLKDCLAAKVKQLQNLVQ
;
A
#
# COMPACT_ATOMS: atom_id res chain seq x y z
N MET A 1 -60.38 14.78 -57.81
CA MET A 1 -59.00 14.36 -57.50
C MET A 1 -59.00 13.93 -56.04
N GLU A 2 -58.85 12.61 -55.84
CA GLU A 2 -58.56 11.83 -54.61
C GLU A 2 -59.23 12.32 -53.31
N ALA A 3 -60.40 11.80 -52.88
CA ALA A 3 -60.68 10.47 -52.29
C ALA A 3 -59.78 10.16 -51.06
N SER A 4 -60.23 9.82 -49.85
CA SER A 4 -61.55 9.51 -49.28
C SER A 4 -61.40 9.34 -47.76
N LEU A 5 -62.30 9.94 -46.96
CA LEU A 5 -63.07 9.40 -45.81
C LEU A 5 -62.37 8.40 -44.82
N THR A 6 -62.50 8.43 -43.48
CA THR A 6 -63.73 8.54 -42.66
C THR A 6 -63.36 8.45 -41.15
N LEU A 7 -64.04 9.25 -40.30
CA LEU A 7 -64.71 8.94 -39.00
C LEU A 7 -64.00 8.09 -37.90
N THR A 8 -64.15 8.30 -36.58
CA THR A 8 -65.34 8.68 -35.78
C THR A 8 -64.93 9.20 -34.38
N LYS A 9 -65.75 10.12 -33.85
CA LYS A 9 -65.85 10.54 -32.45
C LYS A 9 -66.38 9.41 -31.54
N SER A 10 -65.96 9.36 -30.27
CA SER A 10 -66.80 8.97 -29.11
C SER A 10 -66.02 9.16 -27.80
N LEU A 11 -66.27 10.27 -27.08
CA LEU A 11 -66.98 10.34 -25.80
C LEU A 11 -66.29 9.67 -24.59
N ILE A 12 -65.95 10.52 -23.62
CA ILE A 12 -65.32 10.23 -22.34
C ILE A 12 -66.35 10.38 -21.21
N LYS A 13 -66.33 9.40 -20.29
CA LYS A 13 -66.83 9.34 -18.88
C LYS A 13 -68.35 9.20 -18.67
N PRO A 14 -68.84 8.64 -17.52
CA PRO A 14 -68.21 8.42 -16.18
C PRO A 14 -68.34 6.92 -15.72
N THR A 15 -67.92 6.38 -14.57
CA THR A 15 -67.96 6.82 -13.16
C THR A 15 -67.15 5.82 -12.30
N ASN A 16 -66.82 6.28 -11.09
CA ASN A 16 -66.03 5.68 -10.00
C ASN A 16 -66.32 4.24 -9.54
N LEU A 17 -65.35 3.77 -8.74
CA LEU A 17 -65.52 3.04 -7.48
C LEU A 17 -65.37 1.50 -7.53
N HIS A 18 -64.15 1.00 -7.29
CA HIS A 18 -63.79 0.36 -6.01
C HIS A 18 -62.50 -0.49 -6.10
N LEU A 19 -61.77 -0.49 -4.98
CA LEU A 19 -60.88 -1.54 -4.48
C LEU A 19 -59.52 -1.78 -5.17
N LEU A 20 -58.49 -1.07 -4.67
CA LEU A 20 -57.17 -1.67 -4.51
C LEU A 20 -56.63 -1.34 -3.11
N HIS A 21 -56.88 -2.24 -2.16
CA HIS A 21 -56.09 -2.39 -0.95
C HIS A 21 -55.76 -3.88 -0.77
N LYS A 22 -54.47 -4.15 -0.53
CA LYS A 22 -53.84 -5.39 -0.02
C LYS A 22 -53.80 -6.62 -0.94
N TYR A 23 -52.59 -6.99 -1.38
CA TYR A 23 -52.03 -8.33 -1.14
C TYR A 23 -50.51 -8.36 -1.43
N GLN A 24 -49.71 -8.84 -0.48
CA GLN A 24 -48.30 -9.25 -0.65
C GLN A 24 -48.21 -10.52 -1.49
N PRO A 25 -47.05 -10.77 -2.13
CA PRO A 25 -46.48 -12.11 -2.05
C PRO A 25 -45.01 -12.12 -1.61
N SER A 26 -44.80 -12.90 -0.55
CA SER A 26 -43.65 -13.79 -0.24
C SER A 26 -42.22 -13.28 -0.43
N LEU A 27 -41.53 -13.14 0.72
CA LEU A 27 -40.09 -13.34 0.82
C LEU A 27 -39.70 -14.71 0.24
N THR A 28 -38.90 -14.70 -0.83
CA THR A 28 -37.94 -15.76 -1.11
C THR A 28 -36.55 -15.14 -1.08
N THR A 29 -35.83 -15.49 -0.02
CA THR A 29 -34.44 -15.14 0.25
C THR A 29 -33.55 -15.62 -0.89
N ILE A 30 -33.13 -14.72 -1.78
CA ILE A 30 -31.96 -14.96 -2.63
C ILE A 30 -30.75 -14.70 -1.73
N ASN A 31 -30.16 -15.78 -1.22
CA ASN A 31 -28.87 -15.75 -0.56
C ASN A 31 -27.83 -15.21 -1.54
N ASN A 32 -27.53 -13.91 -1.44
CA ASN A 32 -26.40 -13.31 -2.13
C ASN A 32 -25.14 -13.56 -1.28
N PRO A 33 -24.19 -14.42 -1.71
CA PRO A 33 -22.97 -14.71 -0.95
C PRO A 33 -22.06 -13.47 -0.77
N PHE A 34 -22.34 -12.35 -1.46
CA PHE A 34 -21.61 -11.09 -1.30
C PHE A 34 -22.24 -10.12 -0.29
N ALA A 35 -23.47 -10.36 0.16
CA ALA A 35 -24.13 -9.49 1.14
C ALA A 35 -23.56 -9.65 2.57
N GLN A 36 -22.85 -10.75 2.83
CA GLN A 36 -22.25 -11.04 4.14
C GLN A 36 -20.98 -10.21 4.42
N PHE A 37 -20.38 -9.59 3.40
CA PHE A 37 -19.24 -8.68 3.56
C PHE A 37 -19.65 -7.20 3.74
N ALA A 38 -20.92 -6.85 3.51
CA ALA A 38 -21.42 -5.48 3.61
C ALA A 38 -22.06 -5.14 4.98
N ARG A 39 -22.07 -6.09 5.93
CA ARG A 39 -22.52 -5.87 7.31
C ARG A 39 -21.55 -6.49 8.30
N ILE A 40 -20.39 -5.88 8.45
CA ILE A 40 -19.68 -5.91 9.72
C ILE A 40 -19.93 -4.59 10.42
N SER A 41 -20.72 -4.74 11.48
CA SER A 41 -21.11 -3.82 12.51
C SER A 41 -19.97 -2.89 12.96
N SER A 42 -20.41 -1.71 13.36
CA SER A 42 -19.71 -0.63 14.03
C SER A 42 -18.98 -1.08 15.29
N ASP A 43 -17.78 -1.61 15.13
CA ASP A 43 -16.76 -1.63 16.17
C ASP A 43 -15.49 -1.04 15.55
N GLN A 44 -15.37 0.30 15.61
CA GLN A 44 -14.16 1.01 15.19
C GLN A 44 -13.05 0.79 16.23
N THR A 45 -12.58 -0.45 16.32
CA THR A 45 -11.15 -0.66 16.52
C THR A 45 -10.51 -0.37 15.17
N GLU A 46 -9.81 0.76 15.09
CA GLU A 46 -9.24 1.33 13.86
C GLU A 46 -8.37 0.27 13.13
N LYS A 47 -8.95 -0.45 12.16
CA LYS A 47 -8.23 -1.51 11.44
C LYS A 47 -6.94 -0.92 10.86
N SER A 48 -5.84 -1.55 11.23
CA SER A 48 -4.46 -1.11 10.99
C SER A 48 -4.06 -1.10 9.50
N PHE A 49 -4.85 -1.75 8.66
CA PHE A 49 -4.74 -1.85 7.22
C PHE A 49 -6.11 -1.77 6.55
N ILE A 50 -6.13 -1.42 5.26
CA ILE A 50 -7.36 -1.30 4.47
C ILE A 50 -7.23 -2.12 3.19
N TRP A 51 -8.19 -3.00 2.95
CA TRP A 51 -8.35 -3.69 1.66
C TRP A 51 -9.00 -2.78 0.62
N LYS A 52 -8.45 -2.81 -0.59
CA LYS A 52 -8.99 -2.20 -1.78
C LYS A 52 -9.05 -3.24 -2.89
N PHE A 53 -10.19 -3.89 -2.99
CA PHE A 53 -10.46 -4.85 -4.04
C PHE A 53 -10.63 -4.16 -5.38
N VAL A 54 -10.18 -4.82 -6.44
CA VAL A 54 -10.42 -4.38 -7.81
C VAL A 54 -11.91 -4.44 -8.10
N ASN A 55 -12.42 -3.37 -8.70
CA ASN A 55 -13.77 -3.37 -9.25
C ASN A 55 -13.72 -3.91 -10.68
N ASN A 56 -14.30 -5.09 -10.92
CA ASN A 56 -14.28 -5.75 -12.24
C ASN A 56 -15.01 -4.94 -13.33
N ALA A 57 -15.76 -3.89 -12.97
CA ALA A 57 -16.44 -3.00 -13.91
C ALA A 57 -15.49 -2.04 -14.65
N ASP A 58 -14.30 -1.75 -14.12
CA ASP A 58 -13.44 -0.65 -14.60
C ASP A 58 -12.41 -1.07 -15.67
N GLY A 59 -12.53 -2.26 -16.25
CA GLY A 59 -11.69 -2.72 -17.35
C GLY A 59 -10.22 -2.92 -16.95
N ALA A 60 -9.91 -4.05 -16.31
CA ALA A 60 -8.55 -4.40 -15.91
C ALA A 60 -7.58 -4.40 -17.11
N LYS A 61 -6.57 -3.51 -17.08
CA LYS A 61 -5.55 -3.41 -18.15
C LYS A 61 -4.55 -4.57 -18.17
N PHE A 62 -4.39 -5.30 -17.06
CA PHE A 62 -3.56 -6.51 -16.99
C PHE A 62 -4.39 -7.73 -16.63
N GLY A 63 -5.25 -8.16 -17.57
CA GLY A 63 -5.62 -9.56 -17.70
C GLY A 63 -4.69 -10.19 -18.71
N TYR A 64 -3.56 -10.77 -18.27
CA TYR A 64 -2.81 -11.64 -19.18
C TYR A 64 -3.61 -12.93 -19.35
N GLY A 65 -4.26 -13.05 -20.51
CA GLY A 65 -4.73 -14.31 -21.10
C GLY A 65 -5.90 -14.98 -20.40
N ASP A 66 -7.10 -14.65 -20.86
CA ASP A 66 -8.35 -15.38 -20.58
C ASP A 66 -8.76 -15.36 -19.10
N ARG A 67 -10.05 -15.32 -18.81
CA ARG A 67 -10.52 -15.34 -17.41
C ARG A 67 -10.15 -16.66 -16.69
N ASP A 68 -9.65 -17.64 -17.44
CA ASP A 68 -9.45 -19.03 -17.02
C ASP A 68 -7.99 -19.47 -16.78
N LYS A 69 -6.95 -18.62 -16.98
CA LYS A 69 -5.52 -19.06 -16.84
C LYS A 69 -4.57 -18.14 -16.05
N GLY A 70 -5.06 -17.02 -15.50
CA GLY A 70 -4.23 -16.06 -14.75
C GLY A 70 -4.21 -16.27 -13.22
N CYS A 71 -3.34 -15.54 -12.52
CA CYS A 71 -3.35 -15.47 -11.04
C CYS A 71 -4.24 -14.30 -10.55
N ALA A 72 -4.88 -14.47 -9.39
CA ALA A 72 -5.50 -13.37 -8.66
C ALA A 72 -4.43 -12.65 -7.81
N VAL A 73 -4.14 -11.39 -8.16
CA VAL A 73 -2.99 -10.66 -7.60
C VAL A 73 -3.44 -9.71 -6.49
N THR A 74 -2.71 -9.72 -5.37
CA THR A 74 -2.83 -8.72 -4.32
C THR A 74 -1.48 -8.04 -4.10
N VAL A 75 -1.47 -6.71 -3.98
CA VAL A 75 -0.28 -5.95 -3.60
C VAL A 75 -0.42 -5.42 -2.19
N VAL A 76 0.50 -5.79 -1.30
CA VAL A 76 0.58 -5.27 0.07
C VAL A 76 1.49 -4.06 0.08
N VAL A 77 0.89 -2.88 0.25
CA VAL A 77 1.55 -1.58 0.27
C VAL A 77 1.87 -1.20 1.71
N LEU A 78 3.14 -1.38 2.09
CA LEU A 78 3.68 -1.14 3.43
C LEU A 78 4.24 0.29 3.50
N GLY A 79 3.51 1.17 4.18
CA GLY A 79 3.82 2.60 4.24
C GLY A 79 5.04 2.95 5.07
N TRP A 80 5.52 4.18 4.87
CA TRP A 80 6.63 4.76 5.63
C TRP A 80 6.18 5.28 7.00
N LEU A 81 7.15 5.66 7.84
CA LEU A 81 6.88 6.27 9.14
C LEU A 81 6.10 7.58 9.04
N GLY A 82 5.03 7.71 9.82
CA GLY A 82 4.10 8.84 9.77
C GLY A 82 3.14 8.82 8.59
N SER A 83 3.13 7.76 7.77
CA SER A 83 2.15 7.60 6.71
C SER A 83 0.72 7.47 7.26
N LYS A 84 -0.25 7.93 6.49
CA LYS A 84 -1.69 7.80 6.74
C LYS A 84 -2.31 7.09 5.54
N GLN A 85 -3.47 6.49 5.74
CA GLN A 85 -4.20 5.80 4.66
C GLN A 85 -4.44 6.71 3.43
N LYS A 86 -4.68 8.01 3.64
CA LYS A 86 -4.82 8.99 2.55
C LYS A 86 -3.57 9.12 1.67
N HIS A 87 -2.37 8.92 2.21
CA HIS A 87 -1.13 8.99 1.43
C HIS A 87 -0.96 7.75 0.54
N LEU A 88 -1.37 6.58 1.04
CA LEU A 88 -1.26 5.29 0.34
C LEU A 88 -2.36 5.11 -0.72
N ARG A 89 -3.43 5.94 -0.68
CA ARG A 89 -4.60 5.85 -1.54
C ARG A 89 -4.25 5.76 -3.03
N ARG A 90 -3.41 6.68 -3.53
CA ARG A 90 -3.05 6.75 -4.96
C ARG A 90 -2.23 5.54 -5.43
N TYR A 91 -1.46 4.93 -4.53
CA TYR A 91 -0.69 3.72 -4.83
C TYR A 91 -1.60 2.50 -4.95
N ALA A 92 -2.58 2.36 -4.05
CA ALA A 92 -3.59 1.32 -4.16
C ALA A 92 -4.43 1.47 -5.44
N GLU A 93 -4.85 2.70 -5.77
CA GLU A 93 -5.59 2.99 -7.01
C GLU A 93 -4.78 2.66 -8.27
N MET A 94 -3.47 2.97 -8.27
CA MET A 94 -2.56 2.59 -9.35
C MET A 94 -2.56 1.08 -9.59
N TYR A 95 -2.51 0.26 -8.52
CA TYR A 95 -2.59 -1.19 -8.64
C TYR A 95 -3.99 -1.69 -9.05
N ASN A 96 -5.05 -1.04 -8.57
CA ASN A 96 -6.41 -1.43 -8.94
C ASN A 96 -6.71 -1.19 -10.43
N VAL A 97 -6.21 -0.09 -11.02
CA VAL A 97 -6.35 0.20 -12.46
C VAL A 97 -5.74 -0.90 -13.32
N VAL A 98 -4.70 -1.58 -12.81
CA VAL A 98 -4.03 -2.68 -13.49
C VAL A 98 -4.59 -4.05 -13.09
N GLY A 99 -5.71 -4.10 -12.36
CA GLY A 99 -6.40 -5.35 -12.05
C GLY A 99 -5.82 -6.13 -10.86
N ALA A 100 -4.95 -5.51 -10.04
CA ALA A 100 -4.48 -6.09 -8.79
C ALA A 100 -5.24 -5.52 -7.58
N ASN A 101 -5.66 -6.39 -6.65
CA ASN A 101 -6.12 -5.95 -5.34
C ASN A 101 -4.98 -5.23 -4.61
N ALA A 102 -5.31 -4.37 -3.66
CA ALA A 102 -4.32 -3.70 -2.83
C ALA A 102 -4.70 -3.75 -1.36
N VAL A 103 -3.70 -3.89 -0.49
CA VAL A 103 -3.84 -3.75 0.97
C VAL A 103 -2.90 -2.66 1.42
N THR A 104 -3.40 -1.61 2.07
CA THR A 104 -2.58 -0.48 2.51
C THR A 104 -2.36 -0.52 4.02
N PHE A 105 -1.10 -0.57 4.45
CA PHE A 105 -0.69 -0.57 5.85
C PHE A 105 0.00 0.74 6.21
N ALA A 106 -0.69 1.58 6.99
CA ALA A 106 -0.16 2.87 7.42
C ALA A 106 0.60 2.75 8.74
N VAL A 107 1.76 3.40 8.84
CA VAL A 107 2.60 3.36 10.05
C VAL A 107 2.65 4.73 10.71
N SER A 108 1.92 4.91 11.81
CA SER A 108 2.06 6.12 12.64
C SER A 108 3.35 6.08 13.46
N VAL A 109 3.92 7.25 13.75
CA VAL A 109 5.14 7.43 14.56
C VAL A 109 4.99 6.79 15.95
N ASP A 110 3.82 6.96 16.58
CA ASP A 110 3.56 6.50 17.95
C ASP A 110 3.60 4.97 18.10
N ASN A 111 3.51 4.23 17.00
CA ASN A 111 3.64 2.77 17.04
C ASN A 111 5.09 2.29 17.15
N VAL A 112 6.08 3.16 16.94
CA VAL A 112 7.50 2.79 16.89
C VAL A 112 8.26 3.32 18.09
N ILE A 113 7.98 4.55 18.53
CA ILE A 113 8.62 5.19 19.70
C ILE A 113 7.75 5.17 20.96
N GLY A 114 6.64 4.43 20.95
CA GLY A 114 5.80 4.26 22.12
C GLY A 114 6.52 3.51 23.26
N PHE A 115 5.86 3.47 24.42
CA PHE A 115 6.37 2.77 25.63
C PHE A 115 6.62 1.27 25.43
N ASP A 116 6.14 0.68 24.34
CA ASP A 116 6.26 -0.74 24.05
C ASP A 116 7.41 -1.10 23.09
N LEU A 117 8.30 -0.16 22.81
CA LEU A 117 9.54 -0.38 22.05
C LEU A 117 9.29 -1.05 20.68
N GLY A 118 8.20 -0.69 20.02
CA GLY A 118 7.83 -1.18 18.69
C GLY A 118 6.96 -2.44 18.68
N ARG A 119 6.62 -3.03 19.83
CA ARG A 119 5.78 -4.24 19.91
C ARG A 119 4.37 -4.05 19.34
N LYS A 120 3.80 -2.84 19.40
CA LYS A 120 2.50 -2.53 18.77
C LYS A 120 2.62 -2.56 17.26
N LEU A 121 3.73 -2.10 16.69
CA LEU A 121 3.96 -2.25 15.26
C LEU A 121 4.06 -3.73 14.88
N GLU A 122 4.82 -4.53 15.64
CA GLU A 122 4.98 -5.97 15.40
C GLU A 122 3.65 -6.71 15.41
N ARG A 123 2.82 -6.53 16.45
CA ARG A 123 1.47 -7.12 16.52
C ARG A 123 0.59 -6.74 15.33
N ARG A 124 0.63 -5.47 14.92
CA ARG A 124 -0.13 -5.01 13.74
C ARG A 124 0.38 -5.63 12.43
N VAL A 125 1.68 -5.92 12.33
CA VAL A 125 2.27 -6.63 11.20
C VAL A 125 1.88 -8.11 11.23
N GLU A 126 1.83 -8.73 12.40
CA GLU A 126 1.31 -10.09 12.60
C GLU A 126 -0.16 -10.20 12.16
N ASP A 127 -1.02 -9.26 12.60
CA ASP A 127 -2.43 -9.20 12.18
C ASP A 127 -2.58 -9.08 10.65
N LEU A 128 -1.77 -8.21 10.03
CA LEU A 128 -1.75 -8.06 8.57
C LEU A 128 -1.27 -9.34 7.88
N CYS A 129 -0.21 -9.97 8.41
CA CYS A 129 0.33 -11.21 7.88
C CYS A 129 -0.74 -12.30 7.89
N GLN A 130 -1.41 -12.49 9.01
CA GLN A 130 -2.47 -13.49 9.17
C GLN A 130 -3.63 -13.26 8.17
N GLU A 131 -4.09 -12.03 8.00
CA GLU A 131 -5.13 -11.69 7.02
C GLU A 131 -4.68 -12.00 5.57
N VAL A 132 -3.43 -11.69 5.23
CA VAL A 132 -2.87 -11.99 3.90
C VAL A 132 -2.73 -13.50 3.69
N VAL A 133 -2.31 -14.24 4.71
CA VAL A 133 -2.23 -15.71 4.69
C VAL A 133 -3.61 -16.33 4.42
N GLU A 134 -4.62 -15.92 5.19
CA GLU A 134 -6.01 -16.38 5.00
C GLU A 134 -6.55 -16.02 3.62
N TRP A 135 -6.12 -14.90 3.05
CA TRP A 135 -6.46 -14.55 1.68
C TRP A 135 -5.81 -15.50 0.67
N VAL A 136 -4.50 -15.77 0.76
CA VAL A 136 -3.78 -16.57 -0.26
C VAL A 136 -4.09 -18.06 -0.19
N GLU A 137 -4.49 -18.58 0.98
CA GLU A 137 -4.87 -19.99 1.15
C GLU A 137 -6.23 -20.33 0.53
N LYS A 138 -7.10 -19.32 0.34
CA LYS A 138 -8.40 -19.50 -0.32
C LYS A 138 -8.23 -19.79 -1.81
N LYS A 139 -9.02 -20.72 -2.31
CA LYS A 139 -9.13 -21.00 -3.75
C LYS A 139 -10.11 -20.02 -4.40
N GLU A 140 -9.76 -19.49 -5.56
CA GLU A 140 -10.67 -18.70 -6.38
C GLU A 140 -11.70 -19.59 -7.09
N GLU A 141 -12.90 -19.06 -7.31
CA GLU A 141 -13.82 -19.61 -8.31
C GLU A 141 -13.11 -19.56 -9.69
N GLY A 142 -13.05 -20.70 -10.38
CA GLY A 142 -12.26 -20.85 -11.61
C GLY A 142 -10.83 -21.36 -11.42
N GLY A 143 -10.41 -21.68 -10.19
CA GLY A 143 -9.13 -22.37 -9.94
C GLY A 143 -7.89 -21.50 -10.05
N ARG A 144 -8.05 -20.18 -10.15
CA ARG A 144 -6.93 -19.22 -10.19
C ARG A 144 -6.13 -19.25 -8.89
N GLU A 145 -4.81 -19.25 -9.00
CA GLU A 145 -3.94 -19.13 -7.83
C GLU A 145 -3.93 -17.69 -7.32
N ARG A 146 -3.97 -17.52 -6.00
CA ARG A 146 -3.80 -16.21 -5.35
C ARG A 146 -2.32 -15.97 -5.06
N VAL A 147 -1.82 -14.81 -5.49
CA VAL A 147 -0.41 -14.43 -5.33
C VAL A 147 -0.28 -13.03 -4.77
N VAL A 148 0.85 -12.77 -4.11
CA VAL A 148 1.11 -11.51 -3.41
C VAL A 148 2.40 -10.86 -3.89
N MET A 149 2.36 -9.56 -4.11
CA MET A 149 3.56 -8.73 -4.27
C MET A 149 3.64 -7.75 -3.09
N PHE A 150 4.84 -7.45 -2.62
CA PHE A 150 5.04 -6.41 -1.62
C PHE A 150 5.54 -5.11 -2.24
N HIS A 151 5.03 -3.99 -1.75
CA HIS A 151 5.55 -2.66 -2.05
C HIS A 151 5.90 -1.98 -0.74
N THR A 152 7.20 -1.87 -0.47
CA THR A 152 7.74 -1.34 0.78
C THR A 152 8.19 0.10 0.59
N PHE A 153 7.78 0.99 1.49
CA PHE A 153 8.26 2.38 1.52
C PHE A 153 9.18 2.63 2.70
N SER A 154 10.33 3.26 2.42
CA SER A 154 11.35 3.58 3.41
C SER A 154 11.84 2.35 4.17
N ASN A 155 12.70 2.55 5.17
CA ASN A 155 13.12 1.45 6.02
C ASN A 155 11.97 0.91 6.88
N THR A 156 10.97 1.73 7.23
CA THR A 156 9.84 1.28 8.06
C THR A 156 8.98 0.23 7.37
N GLY A 157 8.56 0.47 6.12
CA GLY A 157 7.81 -0.51 5.34
C GLY A 157 8.65 -1.74 5.01
N TRP A 158 9.95 -1.53 4.77
CA TRP A 158 10.89 -2.62 4.48
C TRP A 158 11.16 -3.54 5.68
N LEU A 159 11.28 -2.98 6.89
CA LEU A 159 11.37 -3.76 8.13
C LEU A 159 10.06 -4.51 8.43
N ALA A 160 8.90 -3.89 8.18
CA ALA A 160 7.62 -4.58 8.30
C ALA A 160 7.54 -5.79 7.36
N TYR A 161 8.03 -5.67 6.13
CA TYR A 161 8.17 -6.80 5.21
C TYR A 161 9.11 -7.89 5.76
N GLY A 162 10.26 -7.51 6.33
CA GLY A 162 11.16 -8.48 6.96
C GLY A 162 10.54 -9.20 8.16
N SER A 163 9.73 -8.51 8.96
CA SER A 163 8.94 -9.15 10.02
C SER A 163 7.93 -10.16 9.46
N ILE A 164 7.26 -9.84 8.34
CA ILE A 164 6.38 -10.79 7.63
C ILE A 164 7.19 -12.02 7.18
N LEU A 165 8.36 -11.82 6.56
CA LEU A 165 9.22 -12.94 6.15
C LEU A 165 9.68 -13.80 7.33
N ASN A 166 9.95 -13.21 8.50
CA ASN A 166 10.26 -13.98 9.71
C ASN A 166 9.07 -14.83 10.16
N ILE A 167 7.85 -14.29 10.13
CA ILE A 167 6.63 -15.02 10.49
C ILE A 167 6.36 -16.18 9.52
N LEU A 168 6.65 -15.97 8.24
CA LEU A 168 6.48 -16.97 7.18
C LEU A 168 7.65 -17.96 7.07
N GLN A 169 8.71 -17.80 7.88
CA GLN A 169 9.88 -18.65 7.82
C GLN A 169 9.51 -20.13 8.06
N GLY A 170 9.90 -21.01 7.15
CA GLY A 170 9.55 -22.44 7.20
C GLY A 170 8.19 -22.80 6.58
N ARG A 171 7.38 -21.82 6.16
CA ARG A 171 6.12 -22.01 5.41
C ARG A 171 6.35 -21.79 3.91
N ASN A 172 7.12 -22.69 3.30
CA ASN A 172 7.58 -22.55 1.91
C ASN A 172 6.42 -22.39 0.91
N GLU A 173 5.30 -23.07 1.16
CA GLU A 173 4.07 -22.99 0.36
C GLU A 173 3.48 -21.57 0.30
N LEU A 174 3.69 -20.78 1.36
CA LEU A 174 3.28 -19.38 1.42
C LEU A 174 4.33 -18.43 0.85
N LEU A 175 5.62 -18.71 1.10
CA LEU A 175 6.72 -17.94 0.53
C LEU A 175 6.69 -18.00 -1.00
N GLU A 176 6.32 -19.14 -1.58
CA GLU A 176 6.12 -19.32 -3.02
C GLU A 176 4.92 -18.55 -3.61
N LYS A 177 4.01 -18.04 -2.76
CA LYS A 177 2.93 -17.13 -3.19
C LYS A 177 3.44 -15.71 -3.38
N ILE A 178 4.63 -15.38 -2.88
CA ILE A 178 5.23 -14.06 -3.01
C ILE A 178 5.94 -13.98 -4.36
N ILE A 179 5.46 -13.13 -5.26
CA ILE A 179 5.95 -13.07 -6.65
C ILE A 179 6.98 -11.96 -6.89
N GLY A 180 7.13 -11.02 -5.95
CA GLY A 180 8.04 -9.89 -6.11
C GLY A 180 7.99 -8.90 -4.95
N CYS A 181 9.03 -8.07 -4.85
CA CYS A 181 9.11 -6.99 -3.87
C CYS A 181 9.61 -5.69 -4.50
N VAL A 182 8.86 -4.60 -4.32
CA VAL A 182 9.32 -3.23 -4.61
C VAL A 182 9.87 -2.62 -3.31
N VAL A 183 11.07 -2.09 -3.38
CA VAL A 183 11.75 -1.35 -2.31
C VAL A 183 11.86 0.11 -2.74
N ASP A 184 10.92 0.93 -2.26
CA ASP A 184 10.83 2.35 -2.59
C ASP A 184 11.44 3.21 -1.48
N SER A 185 12.52 3.91 -1.82
CA SER A 185 13.28 4.77 -0.92
C SER A 185 13.77 4.05 0.34
N GLY A 186 14.12 2.75 0.26
CA GLY A 186 14.42 1.90 1.42
C GLY A 186 15.49 0.85 1.13
N GLY A 187 15.58 -0.17 1.99
CA GLY A 187 16.50 -1.29 1.79
C GLY A 187 17.87 -1.11 2.44
N VAL A 188 17.94 -0.42 3.59
CA VAL A 188 19.18 -0.26 4.34
C VAL A 188 19.13 -1.09 5.63
N PRO A 189 19.84 -2.24 5.70
CA PRO A 189 19.84 -3.12 6.88
C PRO A 189 20.58 -2.54 8.09
N GLU A 190 21.39 -1.51 7.90
CA GLU A 190 22.19 -0.92 8.96
C GLU A 190 21.30 -0.24 10.01
N LEU A 191 21.51 -0.63 11.28
CA LEU A 191 20.88 0.00 12.44
C LEU A 191 21.62 1.30 12.81
N ASP A 192 21.68 2.23 11.85
CA ASP A 192 22.37 3.52 11.96
C ASP A 192 21.46 4.57 12.64
N PRO A 193 21.82 5.07 13.84
CA PRO A 193 21.02 6.07 14.55
C PRO A 193 20.71 7.33 13.73
N LYS A 194 21.60 7.73 12.82
CA LYS A 194 21.42 8.94 11.99
C LYS A 194 20.31 8.76 10.97
N ILE A 195 20.25 7.59 10.34
CA ILE A 195 19.20 7.26 9.36
C ILE A 195 17.84 7.20 10.06
N TRP A 196 17.80 6.56 11.23
CA TRP A 196 16.59 6.51 12.05
C TRP A 196 16.15 7.92 12.47
N ALA A 197 17.08 8.74 12.97
CA ALA A 197 16.78 10.12 13.35
C ALA A 197 16.23 10.94 12.18
N ALA A 198 16.85 10.85 11.00
CA ALA A 198 16.39 11.53 9.79
C ALA A 198 14.96 11.12 9.38
N GLY A 199 14.66 9.82 9.40
CA GLY A 199 13.32 9.30 9.11
C GLY A 199 12.26 9.81 10.08
N PHE A 200 12.56 9.81 11.39
CA PHE A 200 11.65 10.29 12.43
C PHE A 200 11.44 11.81 12.39
N ALA A 201 12.51 12.59 12.27
CA ALA A 201 12.42 14.04 12.13
C ALA A 201 11.58 14.41 10.91
N THR A 202 11.83 13.77 9.76
CA THR A 202 11.06 13.98 8.53
C THR A 202 9.57 13.68 8.72
N ALA A 203 9.23 12.58 9.39
CA ALA A 203 7.83 12.19 9.65
C ALA A 203 7.09 13.22 10.52
N ILE A 204 7.75 13.74 11.55
CA ILE A 204 7.16 14.72 12.47
C ILE A 204 7.03 16.09 11.80
N LEU A 205 8.05 16.56 11.11
CA LEU A 205 8.02 17.84 10.39
C LEU A 205 6.94 17.83 9.29
N LYS A 206 6.81 16.73 8.53
CA LYS A 206 5.72 16.58 7.55
C LYS A 206 4.33 16.62 8.20
N LYS A 207 4.17 16.07 9.41
CA LYS A 207 2.90 16.11 10.16
C LYS A 207 2.54 17.55 10.55
N GLN A 208 3.51 18.34 11.00
CA GLN A 208 3.31 19.75 11.37
C GLN A 208 2.94 20.61 10.15
N ASN A 209 3.67 20.49 9.04
CA ASN A 209 3.37 21.24 7.81
C ASN A 209 1.96 20.91 7.27
N SER A 210 1.52 19.65 7.40
CA SER A 210 0.16 19.26 7.03
C SER A 210 -0.92 19.84 7.94
N ALA A 211 -0.63 20.08 9.22
CA ALA A 211 -1.56 20.68 10.17
C ALA A 211 -1.69 22.20 9.95
N VAL A 212 -0.56 22.87 9.68
CA VAL A 212 -0.53 24.30 9.35
C VAL A 212 -1.26 24.58 8.03
N ASN A 213 -1.03 23.77 6.99
CA ASN A 213 -1.73 23.96 5.71
C ASN A 213 -3.24 23.67 5.82
N ALA A 214 -3.65 22.74 6.69
CA ALA A 214 -5.07 22.45 6.93
C ALA A 214 -5.79 23.56 7.70
N SER A 215 -5.09 24.32 8.56
CA SER A 215 -5.66 25.51 9.22
C SER A 215 -5.78 26.71 8.29
N SER A 216 -4.99 26.78 7.22
CA SER A 216 -5.03 27.87 6.24
C SER A 216 -6.17 27.74 5.22
N GLU A 217 -6.65 26.53 4.94
CA GLU A 217 -7.76 26.28 4.01
C GLU A 217 -9.16 26.51 4.63
N ALA A 218 -9.26 26.67 5.95
CA ALA A 218 -10.53 26.86 6.66
C ALA A 218 -10.94 28.35 6.83
N GLY A 219 -10.19 29.29 6.25
CA GLY A 219 -10.35 30.72 6.51
C GLY A 219 -10.13 31.61 5.30
N GLU A 220 -10.85 31.39 4.20
CA GLU A 220 -11.00 32.44 3.18
C GLU A 220 -12.28 33.23 3.41
N LEU A 221 -12.16 34.31 4.20
CA LEU A 221 -12.96 35.53 4.06
C LEU A 221 -12.22 36.73 4.69
N GLN A 222 -11.72 37.57 3.78
CA GLN A 222 -11.40 39.02 3.87
C GLN A 222 -10.12 39.55 4.57
N ASN A 223 -9.36 40.24 3.72
CA ASN A 223 -8.69 41.56 3.87
C ASN A 223 -7.55 41.74 4.89
N GLY A 224 -6.33 41.63 4.37
CA GLY A 224 -5.40 42.76 4.22
C GLY A 224 -4.77 43.39 5.46
N VAL A 225 -3.57 42.91 5.83
CA VAL A 225 -2.43 43.73 6.33
C VAL A 225 -1.12 43.05 5.88
N LYS A 226 -0.20 43.82 5.30
CA LYS A 226 1.17 43.39 4.95
C LYS A 226 2.07 43.27 6.19
N ASN A 227 3.00 42.33 6.08
CA ASN A 227 4.27 42.14 6.79
C ASN A 227 4.23 41.52 8.20
N ILE A 228 4.71 40.28 8.30
CA ILE A 228 5.89 39.94 9.12
C ILE A 228 6.72 38.91 8.33
N ASN A 229 7.98 39.23 8.04
CA ASN A 229 8.98 38.24 7.65
C ASN A 229 9.23 37.32 8.85
N THR A 230 8.60 36.15 8.89
CA THR A 230 9.02 35.07 9.79
C THR A 230 10.15 34.30 9.11
N ASP A 231 11.34 34.46 9.70
CA ASP A 231 12.63 33.92 9.31
C ASP A 231 12.60 32.45 8.81
N GLU A 232 13.13 32.21 7.61
CA GLU A 232 13.53 30.87 7.14
C GLU A 232 14.57 30.18 8.07
N LYS A 233 15.08 30.86 9.10
CA LYS A 233 16.06 30.36 10.06
C LYS A 233 15.45 29.47 11.15
N GLU A 234 14.24 29.75 11.60
CA GLU A 234 13.56 28.96 12.65
C GLU A 234 13.25 27.50 12.25
N PRO A 235 12.70 27.21 11.05
CA PRO A 235 12.41 25.82 10.66
C PRO A 235 13.69 24.98 10.53
N LYS A 236 14.81 25.57 10.07
CA LYS A 236 16.11 24.88 9.99
C LYS A 236 16.70 24.60 11.37
N PHE A 237 16.56 25.51 12.33
CA PHE A 237 17.02 25.30 13.70
C PHE A 237 16.24 24.16 14.39
N MET A 238 14.91 24.15 14.25
CA MET A 238 14.07 23.11 14.83
C MET A 238 14.34 21.73 14.22
N GLU A 239 14.59 21.66 12.90
CA GLU A 239 15.00 20.43 12.23
C GLU A 239 16.33 19.90 12.79
N VAL A 240 17.36 20.75 12.92
CA VAL A 240 18.66 20.35 13.49
C VAL A 240 18.53 19.91 14.94
N LEU A 241 17.71 20.59 15.74
CA LEU A 241 17.45 20.23 17.13
C LEU A 241 16.75 18.85 17.23
N LEU A 242 15.70 18.62 16.43
CA LEU A 242 14.99 17.33 16.39
C LEU A 242 15.90 16.19 15.94
N LEU A 243 16.69 16.41 14.88
CA LEU A 243 17.67 15.42 14.41
C LEU A 243 18.66 15.05 15.51
N THR A 244 19.21 16.04 16.22
CA THR A 244 20.17 15.83 17.29
C THR A 244 19.56 15.06 18.47
N LEU A 245 18.32 15.39 18.84
CA LEU A 245 17.58 14.69 19.90
C LEU A 245 17.30 13.23 19.52
N PHE A 246 16.81 12.99 18.30
CA PHE A 246 16.54 11.63 17.83
C PHE A 246 17.82 10.81 17.65
N GLU A 247 18.91 11.38 17.15
CA GLU A 247 20.18 10.65 17.01
C GLU A 247 20.67 10.14 18.36
N LYS A 248 20.64 10.99 19.40
CA LYS A 248 20.95 10.58 20.77
C LYS A 248 20.01 9.49 21.25
N PHE A 249 18.70 9.64 21.07
CA PHE A 249 17.72 8.64 21.46
C PHE A 249 17.98 7.28 20.78
N PHE A 250 18.14 7.26 19.44
CA PHE A 250 18.35 6.03 18.68
C PHE A 250 19.70 5.37 18.95
N THR A 251 20.71 6.13 19.35
CA THR A 251 21.99 5.57 19.82
C THR A 251 21.80 4.62 20.99
N TYR A 252 20.91 4.95 21.93
CA TYR A 252 20.60 4.07 23.06
C TYR A 252 19.51 3.04 22.71
N PHE A 253 18.41 3.48 22.09
CA PHE A 253 17.26 2.62 21.77
C PHE A 253 17.64 1.41 20.91
N LEU A 254 18.46 1.60 19.87
CA LEU A 254 18.89 0.52 18.97
C LEU A 254 19.89 -0.46 19.63
N GLN A 255 20.47 -0.08 20.77
CA GLN A 255 21.38 -0.94 21.54
C GLN A 255 20.68 -1.69 22.68
N LEU A 256 19.41 -1.40 22.97
CA LEU A 256 18.64 -2.18 23.94
C LEU A 256 18.61 -3.65 23.50
N PRO A 257 18.98 -4.63 24.36
CA PRO A 257 19.20 -6.01 23.94
C PRO A 257 18.04 -6.65 23.19
N ASP A 258 16.80 -6.48 23.67
CA ASP A 258 15.59 -6.99 23.01
C ASP A 258 15.37 -6.34 21.64
N VAL A 259 15.44 -5.00 21.56
CA VAL A 259 15.27 -4.24 20.30
C VAL A 259 16.34 -4.64 19.29
N LYS A 260 17.60 -4.65 19.71
CA LYS A 260 18.75 -5.00 18.87
C LYS A 260 18.61 -6.42 18.32
N THR A 261 18.23 -7.38 19.17
CA THR A 261 18.08 -8.77 18.76
C THR A 261 16.96 -8.93 17.74
N ARG A 262 15.78 -8.34 18.00
CA ARG A 262 14.65 -8.38 17.08
C ARG A 262 14.97 -7.75 15.72
N LEU A 263 15.52 -6.54 15.74
CA LEU A 263 15.89 -5.84 14.51
C LEU A 263 16.98 -6.58 13.75
N LYS A 264 18.00 -7.11 14.44
CA LYS A 264 19.06 -7.91 13.80
C LYS A 264 18.50 -9.15 13.12
N ASN A 265 17.53 -9.84 13.73
CA ASN A 265 16.89 -11.01 13.13
C ASN A 265 16.17 -10.62 11.83
N VAL A 266 15.37 -9.55 11.88
CA VAL A 266 14.67 -9.00 10.70
C VAL A 266 15.66 -8.60 9.60
N THR A 267 16.70 -7.82 9.91
CA THR A 267 17.66 -7.33 8.91
C THR A 267 18.53 -8.45 8.35
N THR A 268 18.86 -9.46 9.16
CA THR A 268 19.59 -10.65 8.68
C THR A 268 18.74 -11.44 7.71
N ASN A 269 17.46 -11.68 8.02
CA ASN A 269 16.55 -12.35 7.10
C ASN A 269 16.40 -11.57 5.79
N LEU A 270 16.20 -10.25 5.88
CA LEU A 270 16.14 -9.37 4.71
C LEU A 270 17.45 -9.33 3.91
N SER A 271 18.62 -9.48 4.52
CA SER A 271 19.88 -9.40 3.77
C SER A 271 20.24 -10.73 3.14
N GLU A 272 20.12 -11.82 3.89
CA GLU A 272 20.70 -13.10 3.52
C GLU A 272 19.65 -14.11 3.07
N ASN A 273 18.49 -14.15 3.72
CA ASN A 273 17.54 -15.28 3.63
C ASN A 273 16.22 -14.92 2.94
N GLN A 274 16.16 -13.81 2.19
CA GLN A 274 14.97 -13.50 1.38
C GLN A 274 14.70 -14.62 0.36
N PRO A 275 13.42 -14.92 0.08
CA PRO A 275 13.05 -15.80 -1.01
C PRO A 275 13.70 -15.38 -2.34
N ASP A 276 13.92 -16.34 -3.23
CA ASP A 276 14.43 -16.06 -4.57
C ASP A 276 13.30 -15.50 -5.46
N LEU A 277 13.05 -14.20 -5.30
CA LEU A 277 12.02 -13.47 -6.02
C LEU A 277 12.60 -12.20 -6.67
N PRO A 278 12.00 -11.71 -7.76
CA PRO A 278 12.37 -10.42 -8.35
C PRO A 278 12.25 -9.27 -7.35
N GLN A 279 13.21 -8.35 -7.39
CA GLN A 279 13.25 -7.15 -6.56
C GLN A 279 13.41 -5.90 -7.42
N LEU A 280 12.63 -4.85 -7.13
CA LEU A 280 12.75 -3.54 -7.77
C LEU A 280 13.09 -2.47 -6.73
N TYR A 281 14.26 -1.86 -6.85
CA TYR A 281 14.69 -0.74 -5.99
C TYR A 281 14.42 0.58 -6.70
N LEU A 282 13.61 1.42 -6.08
CA LEU A 282 13.28 2.77 -6.52
C LEU A 282 13.91 3.75 -5.54
N TYR A 283 14.70 4.70 -6.04
CA TYR A 283 15.37 5.69 -5.19
C TYR A 283 15.64 6.97 -5.96
N SER A 284 16.18 7.98 -5.27
CA SER A 284 16.67 9.19 -5.91
C SER A 284 18.00 9.62 -5.30
N THR A 285 18.96 10.03 -6.13
CA THR A 285 20.19 10.69 -5.64
C THR A 285 19.93 12.00 -4.91
N ALA A 286 18.75 12.60 -5.04
CA ALA A 286 18.32 13.77 -4.28
C ALA A 286 17.63 13.44 -2.94
N ASP A 287 17.48 12.16 -2.59
CA ASP A 287 16.95 11.73 -1.30
C ASP A 287 17.89 12.16 -0.16
N LYS A 288 17.37 13.01 0.74
CA LYS A 288 18.12 13.56 1.89
C LYS A 288 17.97 12.71 3.15
N VAL A 289 17.10 11.69 3.14
CA VAL A 289 16.80 10.83 4.29
C VAL A 289 17.62 9.55 4.23
N ILE A 290 17.62 8.87 3.07
CA ILE A 290 18.40 7.64 2.87
C ILE A 290 19.44 7.89 1.77
N PRO A 291 20.74 7.80 2.08
CA PRO A 291 21.79 7.91 1.08
C PRO A 291 21.65 6.83 0.01
N PHE A 292 21.53 7.25 -1.26
CA PHE A 292 21.32 6.32 -2.37
C PHE A 292 22.42 5.27 -2.51
N GLN A 293 23.66 5.60 -2.11
CA GLN A 293 24.79 4.67 -2.15
C GLN A 293 24.55 3.44 -1.26
N LYS A 294 23.84 3.60 -0.14
CA LYS A 294 23.49 2.47 0.73
C LYS A 294 22.45 1.57 0.05
N ILE A 295 21.49 2.15 -0.66
CA ILE A 295 20.50 1.41 -1.46
C ILE A 295 21.17 0.65 -2.60
N GLU A 296 22.05 1.30 -3.36
CA GLU A 296 22.81 0.65 -4.45
C GLU A 296 23.72 -0.46 -3.94
N SER A 297 24.41 -0.23 -2.81
CA SER A 297 25.23 -1.26 -2.17
C SER A 297 24.39 -2.49 -1.79
N PHE A 298 23.23 -2.27 -1.17
CA PHE A 298 22.33 -3.36 -0.80
C PHE A 298 21.76 -4.09 -2.01
N ALA A 299 21.27 -3.37 -3.02
CA ALA A 299 20.76 -3.96 -4.26
C ALA A 299 21.85 -4.79 -4.98
N ASN A 300 23.10 -4.32 -4.97
CA ASN A 300 24.24 -5.07 -5.52
C ASN A 300 24.58 -6.31 -4.68
N HIS A 301 24.45 -6.25 -3.35
CA HIS A 301 24.56 -7.42 -2.49
C HIS A 301 23.51 -8.47 -2.84
N GLN A 302 22.25 -8.07 -3.01
CA GLN A 302 21.18 -8.97 -3.43
C GLN A 302 21.44 -9.62 -4.80
N LYS A 303 22.00 -8.87 -5.76
CA LYS A 303 22.44 -9.42 -7.06
C LYS A 303 23.52 -10.49 -6.90
N LYS A 304 24.50 -10.26 -6.02
CA LYS A 304 25.59 -11.23 -5.76
C LYS A 304 25.09 -12.53 -5.14
N LEU A 305 23.98 -12.47 -4.40
CA LEU A 305 23.27 -13.63 -3.88
C LEU A 305 22.41 -14.35 -4.93
N GLY A 306 22.44 -13.92 -6.21
CA GLY A 306 21.77 -14.57 -7.33
C GLY A 306 20.37 -14.04 -7.63
N ARG A 307 19.86 -13.07 -6.86
CA ARG A 307 18.48 -12.57 -7.02
C ARG A 307 18.33 -11.69 -8.26
N LYS A 308 17.15 -11.76 -8.92
CA LYS A 308 16.79 -10.85 -10.02
C LYS A 308 16.50 -9.46 -9.46
N VAL A 309 17.43 -8.52 -9.61
CA VAL A 309 17.31 -7.16 -9.08
C VAL A 309 17.33 -6.10 -10.17
N THR A 310 16.32 -5.24 -10.17
CA THR A 310 16.25 -4.02 -11.00
C THR A 310 16.37 -2.80 -10.09
N THR A 311 17.04 -1.76 -10.56
CA THR A 311 17.28 -0.50 -9.83
C THR A 311 16.89 0.69 -10.71
N PHE A 312 16.26 1.71 -10.14
CA PHE A 312 15.95 2.95 -10.86
C PHE A 312 16.15 4.18 -9.97
N ASP A 313 16.93 5.14 -10.48
CA ASP A 313 17.24 6.40 -9.83
C ASP A 313 16.47 7.55 -10.50
N PHE A 314 15.54 8.15 -9.76
CA PHE A 314 14.72 9.28 -10.18
C PHE A 314 15.46 10.64 -10.19
N LYS A 315 16.71 10.68 -9.74
CA LYS A 315 17.63 11.85 -9.76
C LYS A 315 17.26 13.06 -8.91
N SER A 316 16.00 13.47 -8.86
CA SER A 316 15.59 14.74 -8.23
C SER A 316 14.38 14.69 -7.30
N SER A 317 13.67 13.57 -7.24
CA SER A 317 12.48 13.45 -6.38
C SER A 317 12.84 13.31 -4.90
N PRO A 318 12.06 13.91 -3.98
CA PRO A 318 12.24 13.71 -2.54
C PRO A 318 11.99 12.26 -2.10
N HIS A 319 12.42 11.95 -0.87
CA HIS A 319 12.15 10.68 -0.18
C HIS A 319 10.67 10.30 -0.23
N VAL A 320 10.38 9.07 -0.66
CA VAL A 320 9.05 8.42 -0.82
C VAL A 320 8.07 9.15 -1.73
N ASP A 321 8.56 10.07 -2.56
CA ASP A 321 7.73 11.02 -3.31
C ASP A 321 7.94 10.93 -4.83
N HIS A 322 8.53 9.82 -5.26
CA HIS A 322 8.83 9.49 -6.65
C HIS A 322 7.57 9.48 -7.50
N TYR A 323 6.48 8.86 -7.02
CA TYR A 323 5.24 8.77 -7.78
C TYR A 323 4.59 10.14 -8.02
N ARG A 324 4.64 11.03 -7.02
CA ARG A 324 4.10 12.38 -7.17
C ARG A 324 4.94 13.22 -8.13
N THR A 325 6.26 13.03 -8.12
CA THR A 325 7.20 13.80 -8.94
C THR A 325 7.25 13.30 -10.38
N PHE A 326 7.20 11.98 -10.59
CA PHE A 326 7.38 11.32 -11.89
C PHE A 326 6.28 10.28 -12.13
N PRO A 327 5.00 10.69 -12.24
CA PRO A 327 3.88 9.76 -12.25
C PRO A 327 3.90 8.77 -13.41
N ASP A 328 4.34 9.17 -14.59
CA ASP A 328 4.37 8.31 -15.77
C ASP A 328 5.50 7.28 -15.69
N ALA A 329 6.73 7.74 -15.44
CA ALA A 329 7.90 6.86 -15.29
C ALA A 329 7.69 5.85 -14.14
N TYR A 330 7.18 6.32 -13.00
CA TYR A 330 6.89 5.47 -11.84
C TYR A 330 5.87 4.38 -12.19
N ARG A 331 4.74 4.75 -12.82
CA ARG A 331 3.72 3.77 -13.26
C ARG A 331 4.29 2.76 -14.23
N SER A 332 5.02 3.21 -15.26
CA SER A 332 5.62 2.31 -16.25
C SER A 332 6.58 1.30 -15.61
N LEU A 333 7.41 1.71 -14.65
CA LEU A 333 8.31 0.82 -13.93
C LEU A 333 7.56 -0.23 -13.12
N ILE A 334 6.55 0.19 -12.35
CA ILE A 334 5.74 -0.71 -11.53
C ILE A 334 4.96 -1.70 -12.40
N GLU A 335 4.33 -1.23 -13.47
CA GLU A 335 3.58 -2.08 -14.40
C GLU A 335 4.48 -3.09 -15.10
N SER A 336 5.66 -2.68 -15.56
CA SER A 336 6.63 -3.59 -16.17
C SER A 336 7.10 -4.64 -15.17
N PHE A 337 7.42 -4.23 -13.94
CA PHE A 337 7.87 -5.16 -12.91
C PHE A 337 6.80 -6.16 -12.51
N LEU A 338 5.54 -5.72 -12.35
CA LEU A 338 4.43 -6.59 -12.04
C LEU A 338 4.20 -7.63 -13.15
N LYS A 339 4.24 -7.21 -14.43
CA LYS A 339 4.16 -8.12 -15.58
C LYS A 339 5.25 -9.19 -15.54
N ASP A 340 6.50 -8.78 -15.32
CA ASP A 340 7.65 -9.67 -15.24
C ASP A 340 7.48 -10.72 -14.13
N CYS A 341 7.04 -10.30 -12.94
CA CYS A 341 6.81 -11.20 -11.81
C CYS A 341 5.72 -12.23 -12.12
N LEU A 342 4.62 -11.80 -12.73
CA LEU A 342 3.52 -12.68 -13.09
C LEU A 342 3.90 -13.65 -14.20
N ALA A 343 4.62 -13.20 -15.23
CA ALA A 343 5.10 -14.06 -16.30
C ALA A 343 6.02 -15.18 -15.76
N ALA A 344 6.91 -14.83 -14.81
CA ALA A 344 7.77 -15.81 -14.14
C ALA A 344 6.94 -16.83 -13.34
N LYS A 345 5.95 -16.38 -12.58
CA LYS A 345 5.07 -17.27 -11.79
C LYS A 345 4.24 -18.20 -12.66
N VAL A 346 3.63 -17.69 -13.72
CA VAL A 346 2.84 -18.52 -14.66
C VAL A 346 3.71 -19.59 -15.30
N LYS A 347 4.95 -19.25 -15.71
CA LYS A 347 5.89 -20.23 -16.24
C LYS A 347 6.25 -21.31 -15.22
N GLN A 348 6.45 -20.93 -13.95
CA GLN A 348 6.69 -21.87 -12.86
C GLN A 348 5.52 -22.84 -12.69
N LEU A 349 4.28 -22.34 -12.69
CA LEU A 349 3.07 -23.17 -12.56
C LEU A 349 2.89 -24.12 -13.73
N GLN A 350 3.17 -23.67 -14.96
CA GLN A 350 3.07 -24.51 -16.15
C GLN A 350 4.07 -25.68 -16.11
N ASN A 351 5.27 -25.46 -15.58
CA ASN A 351 6.28 -26.49 -15.44
C ASN A 351 5.97 -27.54 -14.35
N LEU A 352 5.06 -27.23 -13.40
CA LEU A 352 4.64 -28.16 -12.35
C LEU A 352 3.51 -29.11 -12.79
N VAL A 353 2.85 -28.81 -13.90
CA VAL A 353 1.72 -29.57 -14.46
C VAL A 353 2.16 -30.53 -15.57
N GLN A 354 3.38 -30.34 -16.11
CA GLN A 354 4.05 -31.26 -17.04
C GLN A 354 4.83 -32.31 -16.25
#